data_AF-A0A8J8NUW0-F1
#
_entry.id   AF-A0A8J8NUW0-F1
#
_cell.length_a   1.000
_cell.length_b   1.000
_cell.length_c   1.000
_cell.angle_alpha   90.00
_cell.angle_beta   90.00
_cell.angle_gamma   90.00
#
_symmetry.space_group_name_H-M   'P 1'
#
loop_
_entity.id
_entity.type
_entity.pdbx_description
1 polymer ?
#
loop_
_entity_poly.entity_id
_entity_poly.type
_entity_poly.pdbx_seq_one_letter_code
_entity_poly.pdbx_strand_id
1 'polypeptide(L)'
;MINSFFLFTLYYYLSLLFYCQMEQSRHSTHKLMITNKSGTSQYISLFQAYSNIGYPVVWEKICLGPENSGKVEWSVNWGLRWETAEVEISPDVKFNSAGEIQVVHPMHREMNSIKVSIENGDFISRKECRPELAYGQLGITTTDFSEKYAKDLQFSICMESKPVYVMKGRPNQTLVINASPKFYIGITEAKVGAKFDISNAKSVADIKFSDANEAECVLDEKLNFIFK
;
A
#
# COMPACT_ATOMS: atom_id res chain seq x y z
N MET A 1 21.52 41.75 25.94
CA MET A 1 20.68 41.82 24.73
C MET A 1 20.99 40.60 23.89
N ILE A 2 20.11 39.60 23.88
CA ILE A 2 20.25 38.44 22.98
C ILE A 2 19.88 38.93 21.58
N ASN A 3 20.81 38.76 20.64
CA ASN A 3 20.72 39.27 19.29
C ASN A 3 19.59 38.52 18.54
N SER A 4 18.50 39.20 18.17
CA SER A 4 17.34 38.58 17.48
C SER A 4 17.73 37.80 16.22
N PHE A 5 18.85 38.15 15.59
CA PHE A 5 19.38 37.43 14.44
C PHE A 5 19.82 35.99 14.78
N PHE A 6 20.33 35.77 16.00
CA PHE A 6 20.75 34.45 16.47
C PHE A 6 19.55 33.54 16.75
N LEU A 7 18.47 34.10 17.30
CA LEU A 7 17.22 33.38 17.55
C LEU A 7 16.54 32.95 16.24
N PHE A 8 16.54 33.82 15.22
CA PHE A 8 15.96 33.50 13.91
C PHE A 8 16.74 32.40 13.18
N THR A 9 18.07 32.47 13.25
CA THR A 9 18.96 31.46 12.65
C THR A 9 18.82 30.12 13.37
N LEU A 10 18.80 30.11 14.71
CA LEU A 10 18.60 28.90 15.50
C LEU A 10 17.23 28.26 15.24
N TYR A 11 16.17 29.06 15.13
CA TYR A 11 14.83 28.58 14.77
C TYR A 11 14.80 27.97 13.36
N TYR A 12 15.45 28.62 12.39
CA TYR A 12 15.57 28.08 11.04
C TYR A 12 16.32 26.74 11.03
N TYR A 13 17.46 26.63 11.71
CA TYR A 13 18.21 25.37 11.82
C TYR A 13 17.46 24.27 12.57
N LEU A 14 16.74 24.61 13.66
CA LEU A 14 15.89 23.66 14.36
C LEU A 14 14.72 23.20 13.48
N SER A 15 14.10 24.10 12.72
CA SER A 15 13.04 23.74 11.77
C SER A 15 13.57 22.87 10.62
N LEU A 16 14.80 23.11 10.15
CA LEU A 16 15.46 22.31 9.14
C LEU A 16 15.88 20.93 9.67
N LEU A 17 16.33 20.86 10.92
CA LEU A 17 16.64 19.60 11.61
C LEU A 17 15.38 18.78 11.90
N PHE A 18 14.29 19.41 12.34
CA PHE A 18 12.98 18.76 12.48
C PHE A 18 12.45 18.30 11.12
N TYR A 19 12.61 19.11 10.08
CA TYR A 19 12.26 18.75 8.71
C TYR A 19 13.12 17.59 8.20
N CYS A 20 14.43 17.56 8.48
CA CYS A 20 15.32 16.44 8.15
C CYS A 20 15.02 15.18 8.97
N GLN A 21 14.61 15.30 10.23
CA GLN A 21 14.17 14.17 11.07
C GLN A 21 12.82 13.62 10.62
N MET A 22 11.90 14.49 10.18
CA MET A 22 10.65 14.10 9.53
C MET A 22 10.85 13.60 8.11
N GLU A 23 11.90 14.06 7.42
CA GLU A 23 12.34 13.47 6.17
C GLU A 23 13.07 12.14 6.42
N GLN A 24 13.65 11.89 7.58
CA GLN A 24 14.20 10.57 7.95
C GLN A 24 13.12 9.59 8.43
N SER A 25 11.90 10.07 8.74
CA SER A 25 10.72 9.21 8.71
C SER A 25 10.15 9.02 7.30
N ARG A 26 10.80 9.57 6.24
CA ARG A 26 10.63 9.07 4.86
C ARG A 26 11.12 7.64 4.78
N HIS A 27 10.33 6.81 4.13
CA HIS A 27 10.68 5.43 3.81
C HIS A 27 10.93 4.60 5.09
N SER A 28 9.88 4.37 5.88
CA SER A 28 9.91 3.25 6.83
C SER A 28 10.07 1.96 6.03
N THR A 29 11.32 1.51 5.93
CA THR A 29 11.65 0.21 5.36
C THR A 29 11.30 -0.83 6.40
N HIS A 30 10.23 -1.55 6.13
CA HIS A 30 9.82 -2.71 6.90
C HIS A 30 10.64 -3.92 6.46
N LYS A 31 10.94 -4.79 7.41
CA LYS A 31 11.66 -6.04 7.17
C LYS A 31 10.94 -7.16 7.89
N LEU A 32 10.80 -8.27 7.20
CA LEU A 32 10.23 -9.50 7.74
C LEU A 32 11.16 -10.66 7.44
N MET A 33 11.65 -11.30 8.50
CA MET A 33 12.36 -12.57 8.42
C MET A 33 11.40 -13.73 8.75
N ILE A 34 11.36 -14.74 7.89
CA ILE A 34 10.47 -15.89 8.05
C ILE A 34 11.30 -17.16 7.99
N THR A 35 11.20 -18.03 8.98
CA THR A 35 11.77 -19.38 8.94
C THR A 35 10.66 -20.41 8.78
N ASN A 36 10.76 -21.26 7.77
CA ASN A 36 9.78 -22.32 7.52
C ASN A 36 10.17 -23.62 8.23
N LYS A 37 9.46 -23.98 9.31
CA LYS A 37 9.60 -25.26 10.03
C LYS A 37 8.39 -26.18 9.84
N SER A 38 7.61 -25.98 8.77
CA SER A 38 6.42 -26.79 8.49
C SER A 38 6.71 -28.20 7.95
N GLY A 39 7.99 -28.54 7.72
CA GLY A 39 8.40 -29.81 7.13
C GLY A 39 8.19 -29.94 5.61
N THR A 40 7.60 -28.94 4.95
CA THR A 40 7.38 -28.91 3.49
C THR A 40 7.57 -27.51 2.91
N SER A 41 7.71 -27.40 1.59
CA SER A 41 7.76 -26.08 0.94
C SER A 41 6.43 -25.35 1.06
N GLN A 42 6.46 -24.04 1.33
CA GLN A 42 5.26 -23.21 1.50
C GLN A 42 5.34 -21.94 0.65
N TYR A 43 4.21 -21.60 0.02
CA TYR A 43 4.01 -20.33 -0.66
C TYR A 43 3.41 -19.32 0.31
N ILE A 44 4.26 -18.41 0.77
CA ILE A 44 3.94 -17.43 1.79
C ILE A 44 3.75 -16.09 1.11
N SER A 45 2.58 -15.49 1.30
CA SER A 45 2.18 -14.23 0.68
C SER A 45 2.03 -13.13 1.72
N LEU A 46 2.44 -11.93 1.33
CA LEU A 46 2.24 -10.70 2.08
C LEU A 46 1.16 -9.87 1.39
N PHE A 47 0.31 -9.27 2.19
CA PHE A 47 -0.75 -8.37 1.74
C PHE A 47 -1.06 -7.36 2.84
N GLN A 48 -1.80 -6.31 2.48
CA GLN A 48 -2.23 -5.30 3.44
C GLN A 48 -3.72 -5.08 3.38
N ALA A 49 -4.31 -4.73 4.52
CA ALA A 49 -5.72 -4.40 4.61
C ALA A 49 -5.92 -2.99 5.18
N TYR A 50 -6.95 -2.33 4.66
CA TYR A 50 -7.52 -1.09 5.19
C TYR A 50 -8.95 -1.35 5.69
N SER A 51 -9.49 -0.42 6.46
CA SER A 51 -10.81 -0.50 7.09
C SER A 51 -12.00 -0.33 6.13
N ASN A 52 -12.09 -1.13 5.06
CA ASN A 52 -13.35 -1.52 4.36
C ASN A 52 -13.74 -0.85 3.01
N ILE A 53 -12.86 -0.20 2.26
CA ILE A 53 -13.24 0.48 0.98
C ILE A 53 -12.71 -0.17 -0.31
N GLY A 54 -12.25 -1.42 -0.22
CA GLY A 54 -11.67 -2.15 -1.34
C GLY A 54 -11.14 -3.52 -0.91
N TYR A 55 -10.27 -4.09 -1.73
CA TYR A 55 -9.78 -5.45 -1.56
C TYR A 55 -8.25 -5.48 -1.44
N PRO A 56 -7.71 -6.23 -0.46
CA PRO A 56 -6.27 -6.50 -0.38
C PRO A 56 -5.79 -7.19 -1.66
N VAL A 57 -4.55 -6.94 -2.04
CA VAL A 57 -3.87 -7.62 -3.15
C VAL A 57 -2.68 -8.38 -2.59
N VAL A 58 -2.41 -9.58 -3.14
CA VAL A 58 -1.16 -10.29 -2.87
C VAL A 58 -0.03 -9.45 -3.44
N TRP A 59 0.73 -8.81 -2.56
CA TRP A 59 1.73 -7.84 -2.94
C TRP A 59 3.11 -8.47 -3.16
N GLU A 60 3.46 -9.42 -2.30
CA GLU A 60 4.70 -10.19 -2.41
C GLU A 60 4.41 -11.67 -2.13
N LYS A 61 5.15 -12.57 -2.79
CA LYS A 61 5.05 -14.01 -2.56
C LYS A 61 6.43 -14.64 -2.58
N ILE A 62 6.75 -15.37 -1.53
CA ILE A 62 7.99 -16.13 -1.40
C ILE A 62 7.67 -17.62 -1.30
N CYS A 63 8.53 -18.45 -1.90
CA CYS A 63 8.49 -19.90 -1.72
C CYS A 63 9.65 -20.29 -0.81
N LEU A 64 9.35 -20.82 0.37
CA LEU A 64 10.37 -21.28 1.31
C LEU A 64 10.34 -22.80 1.41
N GLY A 65 11.46 -23.43 1.14
CA GLY A 65 11.68 -24.85 1.43
C GLY A 65 11.67 -25.15 2.93
N PRO A 66 11.62 -26.43 3.33
CA PRO A 66 11.67 -26.82 4.73
C PRO A 66 13.00 -26.40 5.36
N GLU A 67 12.94 -25.94 6.61
CA GLU A 67 14.04 -25.39 7.42
C GLU A 67 14.76 -24.15 6.84
N ASN A 68 14.27 -23.61 5.71
CA ASN A 68 14.86 -22.43 5.11
C ASN A 68 14.26 -21.15 5.69
N SER A 69 15.09 -20.11 5.72
CA SER A 69 14.68 -18.75 6.05
C SER A 69 14.63 -17.87 4.80
N GLY A 70 13.69 -16.93 4.78
CA GLY A 70 13.58 -15.89 3.77
C GLY A 70 13.40 -14.53 4.39
N LYS A 71 13.87 -13.51 3.68
CA LYS A 71 13.75 -12.12 4.06
C LYS A 71 12.97 -11.35 3.02
N VAL A 72 12.00 -10.57 3.46
CA VAL A 72 11.26 -9.61 2.63
C VAL A 72 11.48 -8.22 3.21
N GLU A 73 11.79 -7.25 2.36
CA GLU A 73 11.95 -5.85 2.75
C GLU A 73 11.08 -4.97 1.86
N TRP A 74 10.49 -3.91 2.43
CA TRP A 74 9.70 -2.94 1.66
C TRP A 74 9.64 -1.57 2.27
N SER A 75 9.61 -0.56 1.41
CA SER A 75 9.43 0.83 1.77
C SER A 75 8.00 1.28 1.55
N VAL A 76 7.43 1.98 2.53
CA VAL A 76 6.08 2.55 2.40
C VAL A 76 6.13 3.82 1.55
N ASN A 77 6.07 3.62 0.23
CA ASN A 77 6.00 4.67 -0.78
C ASN A 77 4.65 4.64 -1.48
N TRP A 78 3.77 5.56 -1.08
CA TRP A 78 2.41 5.60 -1.59
C TRP A 78 2.36 6.11 -3.02
N GLY A 79 1.65 5.35 -3.86
CA GLY A 79 1.21 5.78 -5.17
C GLY A 79 -0.26 5.51 -5.35
N LEU A 80 -0.91 6.28 -6.21
CA LEU A 80 -2.26 6.01 -6.70
C LEU A 80 -2.20 5.87 -8.22
N ARG A 81 -2.98 4.96 -8.78
CA ARG A 81 -3.21 4.87 -10.22
C ARG A 81 -4.58 4.30 -10.51
N TRP A 82 -5.00 4.45 -11.75
CA TRP A 82 -6.12 3.71 -12.28
C TRP A 82 -5.65 2.50 -13.08
N GLU A 83 -6.47 1.47 -13.05
CA GLU A 83 -6.24 0.18 -13.70
C GLU A 83 -7.50 -0.23 -14.45
N THR A 84 -7.31 -1.16 -15.39
CA THR A 84 -8.41 -1.85 -16.06
C THR A 84 -8.33 -3.33 -15.76
N ALA A 85 -9.49 -3.99 -15.72
CA ALA A 85 -9.57 -5.44 -15.66
C ALA A 85 -10.59 -5.95 -16.68
N GLU A 86 -10.37 -7.15 -17.18
CA GLU A 86 -11.24 -7.79 -18.17
C GLU A 86 -12.61 -8.16 -17.60
N VAL A 87 -12.72 -8.28 -16.27
CA VAL A 87 -13.94 -8.65 -15.54
C VAL A 87 -14.00 -7.93 -14.19
N GLU A 88 -15.13 -8.05 -13.51
CA GLU A 88 -15.30 -7.53 -12.15
C GLU A 88 -14.27 -8.12 -11.16
N ILE A 89 -13.90 -7.33 -10.15
CA ILE A 89 -12.86 -7.65 -9.16
C ILE A 89 -13.10 -9.01 -8.49
N SER A 90 -12.26 -9.99 -8.83
CA SER A 90 -12.30 -11.36 -8.28
C SER A 90 -10.89 -11.85 -7.90
N PRO A 91 -10.78 -12.90 -7.05
CA PRO A 91 -9.50 -13.33 -6.47
C PRO A 91 -8.40 -13.69 -7.46
N ASP A 92 -8.74 -14.24 -8.62
CA ASP A 92 -7.76 -14.76 -9.59
C ASP A 92 -7.48 -13.81 -10.75
N VAL A 93 -8.19 -12.68 -10.81
CA VAL A 93 -8.04 -11.70 -11.89
C VAL A 93 -6.81 -10.86 -11.62
N LYS A 94 -5.92 -10.80 -12.61
CA LYS A 94 -4.77 -9.91 -12.60
C LYS A 94 -5.20 -8.56 -13.16
N PHE A 95 -4.89 -7.50 -12.43
CA PHE A 95 -5.15 -6.15 -12.89
C PHE A 95 -4.06 -5.67 -13.85
N ASN A 96 -4.48 -4.98 -14.91
CA ASN A 96 -3.58 -4.39 -15.87
C ASN A 96 -3.55 -2.87 -15.65
N SER A 97 -2.37 -2.38 -15.26
CA SER A 97 -2.13 -0.94 -15.14
C SER A 97 -2.22 -0.30 -16.52
N ALA A 98 -3.08 0.70 -16.65
CA ALA A 98 -3.16 1.52 -17.85
C ALA A 98 -2.85 3.00 -17.55
N GLY A 99 -2.97 3.43 -16.28
CA GLY A 99 -2.49 4.72 -15.81
C GLY A 99 -1.05 4.69 -15.29
N GLU A 100 -0.37 5.84 -15.38
CA GLU A 100 0.89 6.07 -14.69
C GLU A 100 0.68 6.20 -13.17
N ILE A 101 1.64 5.71 -12.40
CA ILE A 101 1.61 5.82 -10.94
C ILE A 101 1.88 7.26 -10.53
N GLN A 102 0.92 7.86 -9.86
CA GLN A 102 1.06 9.17 -9.26
C GLN A 102 1.54 9.00 -7.82
N VAL A 103 2.79 9.37 -7.56
CA VAL A 103 3.35 9.38 -6.21
C VAL A 103 2.60 10.40 -5.35
N VAL A 104 2.16 9.95 -4.18
CA VAL A 104 1.41 10.75 -3.20
C VAL A 104 2.07 10.69 -1.84
N HIS A 105 1.88 11.76 -1.06
CA HIS A 105 2.45 11.94 0.26
C HIS A 105 1.31 12.25 1.24
N PRO A 106 0.74 11.25 1.93
CA PRO A 106 -0.38 11.46 2.85
C PRO A 106 -0.04 12.37 4.04
N MET A 107 1.25 12.62 4.25
CA MET A 107 1.76 13.56 5.25
C MET A 107 1.85 15.00 4.75
N HIS A 108 1.76 15.22 3.43
CA HIS A 108 1.79 16.53 2.78
C HIS A 108 0.42 16.82 2.17
N ARG A 109 -0.29 17.82 2.70
CA ARG A 109 -1.64 18.19 2.24
C ARG A 109 -1.73 18.52 0.76
N GLU A 110 -0.62 18.92 0.13
CA GLU A 110 -0.59 19.36 -1.25
C GLU A 110 -0.49 18.23 -2.28
N MET A 111 -0.10 17.02 -1.86
CA MET A 111 0.22 15.92 -2.78
C MET A 111 -0.37 14.58 -2.30
N ASN A 112 -1.57 14.59 -1.74
CA ASN A 112 -2.19 13.40 -1.17
C ASN A 112 -3.38 12.85 -1.98
N SER A 113 -3.72 13.45 -3.12
CA SER A 113 -4.86 13.01 -3.94
C SER A 113 -4.53 12.91 -5.42
N ILE A 114 -5.31 12.11 -6.13
CA ILE A 114 -5.40 12.14 -7.60
C ILE A 114 -6.82 12.43 -8.04
N LYS A 115 -6.93 13.09 -9.20
CA LYS A 115 -8.16 13.23 -9.96
C LYS A 115 -8.06 12.39 -11.23
N VAL A 116 -9.09 11.58 -11.51
CA VAL A 116 -9.21 10.77 -12.71
C VAL A 116 -10.40 11.23 -13.54
N SER A 117 -10.16 11.55 -14.80
CA SER A 117 -11.18 12.01 -15.75
C SER A 117 -11.03 11.31 -17.09
N ILE A 118 -11.97 11.52 -18.01
CA ILE A 118 -11.82 11.10 -19.41
C ILE A 118 -11.46 12.30 -20.28
N GLU A 119 -10.45 12.14 -21.12
CA GLU A 119 -10.15 13.07 -22.21
C GLU A 119 -9.94 12.29 -23.50
N ASN A 120 -10.56 12.75 -24.59
CA ASN A 120 -10.49 12.09 -25.90
C ASN A 120 -10.90 10.59 -25.89
N GLY A 121 -11.70 10.16 -24.92
CA GLY A 121 -12.17 8.77 -24.78
C GLY A 121 -11.29 7.89 -23.88
N ASP A 122 -10.17 8.41 -23.38
CA ASP A 122 -9.24 7.69 -22.51
C ASP A 122 -9.22 8.23 -21.09
N PHE A 123 -8.96 7.36 -20.12
CA PHE A 123 -8.76 7.77 -18.73
C PHE A 123 -7.42 8.49 -18.55
N ILE A 124 -7.45 9.59 -17.82
CA ILE A 124 -6.27 10.37 -17.45
C ILE A 124 -6.31 10.64 -15.96
N SER A 125 -5.17 10.46 -15.29
CA SER A 125 -4.98 10.85 -13.89
C SER A 125 -4.08 12.06 -13.76
N ARG A 126 -4.43 12.97 -12.86
CA ARG A 126 -3.61 14.12 -12.47
C ARG A 126 -3.50 14.20 -10.97
N LYS A 127 -2.37 14.70 -10.46
CA LYS A 127 -2.25 15.05 -9.04
C LYS A 127 -3.24 16.15 -8.70
N GLU A 128 -3.84 16.05 -7.52
CA GLU A 128 -4.81 17.01 -7.02
C GLU A 128 -4.43 17.39 -5.58
N CYS A 129 -4.43 18.68 -5.28
CA CYS A 129 -4.28 19.18 -3.92
C CYS A 129 -5.65 19.22 -3.26
N ARG A 130 -5.80 18.52 -2.13
CA ARG A 130 -7.06 18.46 -1.38
C ARG A 130 -6.82 18.84 0.09
N PRO A 131 -6.83 20.16 0.41
CA PRO A 131 -6.46 20.66 1.72
C PRO A 131 -7.42 20.21 2.84
N GLU A 132 -8.62 19.74 2.50
CA GLU A 132 -9.60 19.18 3.43
C GLU A 132 -9.27 17.76 3.91
N LEU A 133 -8.37 17.04 3.25
CA LEU A 133 -7.94 15.71 3.68
C LEU A 133 -7.10 15.83 4.96
N ALA A 134 -7.41 14.98 5.94
CA ALA A 134 -6.65 14.93 7.18
C ALA A 134 -5.25 14.36 6.93
N TYR A 135 -4.34 14.60 7.88
CA TYR A 135 -3.02 13.99 7.88
C TYR A 135 -3.14 12.46 7.87
N GLY A 136 -2.33 11.79 7.05
CA GLY A 136 -2.42 10.35 6.89
C GLY A 136 -3.56 9.89 5.97
N GLN A 137 -4.21 10.79 5.22
CA GLN A 137 -5.25 10.42 4.26
C GLN A 137 -4.80 10.58 2.80
N LEU A 138 -5.34 9.73 1.95
CA LEU A 138 -5.22 9.75 0.50
C LEU A 138 -6.57 10.00 -0.15
N GLY A 139 -6.59 10.71 -1.26
CA GLY A 139 -7.79 11.04 -2.01
C GLY A 139 -7.80 10.46 -3.42
N ILE A 140 -8.97 10.03 -3.87
CA ILE A 140 -9.26 9.78 -5.28
C ILE A 140 -10.55 10.53 -5.62
N THR A 141 -10.50 11.35 -6.67
CA THR A 141 -11.65 12.03 -7.24
C THR A 141 -11.85 11.54 -8.66
N THR A 142 -13.09 11.29 -9.06
CA THR A 142 -13.43 10.91 -10.42
C THR A 142 -14.46 11.88 -10.99
N THR A 143 -14.25 12.35 -12.21
CA THR A 143 -15.18 13.25 -12.91
C THR A 143 -15.25 12.92 -14.39
N ASP A 144 -16.29 13.40 -15.06
CA ASP A 144 -16.33 13.47 -16.53
C ASP A 144 -16.39 12.11 -17.25
N PHE A 145 -16.98 11.08 -16.63
CA PHE A 145 -17.31 9.81 -17.30
C PHE A 145 -18.60 9.17 -16.76
N SER A 146 -19.15 8.21 -17.51
CA SER A 146 -20.40 7.49 -17.19
C SER A 146 -20.15 6.08 -16.64
N GLU A 147 -21.18 5.46 -16.08
CA GLU A 147 -21.16 4.05 -15.64
C GLU A 147 -20.66 3.08 -16.73
N LYS A 148 -20.91 3.40 -18.01
CA LYS A 148 -20.42 2.60 -19.14
C LYS A 148 -18.89 2.53 -19.17
N TYR A 149 -18.21 3.64 -18.92
CA TYR A 149 -16.75 3.68 -18.85
C TYR A 149 -16.22 3.12 -17.52
N ALA A 150 -17.00 3.26 -16.45
CA ALA A 150 -16.60 2.83 -15.11
C ALA A 150 -16.59 1.30 -14.92
N LYS A 151 -17.27 0.53 -15.79
CA LYS A 151 -17.43 -0.93 -15.64
C LYS A 151 -16.11 -1.66 -15.41
N ASP A 152 -15.08 -1.26 -16.14
CA ASP A 152 -13.76 -1.90 -16.12
C ASP A 152 -12.74 -1.06 -15.35
N LEU A 153 -13.14 0.12 -14.85
CA LEU A 153 -12.27 1.06 -14.14
C LEU A 153 -12.06 0.62 -12.70
N GLN A 154 -10.80 0.64 -12.29
CA GLN A 154 -10.41 0.39 -10.91
C GLN A 154 -9.34 1.39 -10.48
N PHE A 155 -9.21 1.57 -9.18
CA PHE A 155 -8.11 2.30 -8.58
C PHE A 155 -7.29 1.36 -7.72
N SER A 156 -5.98 1.52 -7.78
CA SER A 156 -5.07 0.84 -6.90
C SER A 156 -4.32 1.83 -6.03
N ILE A 157 -4.23 1.50 -4.75
CA ILE A 157 -3.17 2.01 -3.90
C ILE A 157 -1.94 1.16 -4.20
N CYS A 158 -0.83 1.84 -4.43
CA CYS A 158 0.44 1.22 -4.74
C CYS A 158 1.44 1.45 -3.61
N MET A 159 2.29 0.45 -3.40
CA MET A 159 3.50 0.53 -2.59
C MET A 159 4.65 0.01 -3.45
N GLU A 160 5.75 0.77 -3.55
CA GLU A 160 6.89 0.43 -4.40
C GLU A 160 6.50 0.13 -5.85
N SER A 161 5.55 0.90 -6.38
CA SER A 161 4.98 0.74 -7.72
C SER A 161 4.16 -0.54 -7.96
N LYS A 162 3.94 -1.37 -6.94
CA LYS A 162 3.07 -2.55 -7.01
C LYS A 162 1.70 -2.25 -6.40
N PRO A 163 0.60 -2.76 -6.97
CA PRO A 163 -0.72 -2.60 -6.38
C PRO A 163 -0.79 -3.44 -5.11
N VAL A 164 -1.27 -2.84 -4.04
CA VAL A 164 -1.35 -3.44 -2.71
C VAL A 164 -2.79 -3.48 -2.20
N TYR A 165 -3.66 -2.66 -2.78
CA TYR A 165 -5.08 -2.61 -2.49
C TYR A 165 -5.81 -2.04 -3.69
N VAL A 166 -6.94 -2.64 -4.08
CA VAL A 166 -7.70 -2.24 -5.26
C VAL A 166 -9.16 -1.97 -4.91
N MET A 167 -9.79 -1.08 -5.67
CA MET A 167 -11.18 -0.70 -5.48
C MET A 167 -11.83 -0.38 -6.81
N LYS A 168 -13.12 -0.68 -6.91
CA LYS A 168 -13.90 -0.38 -8.11
C LYS A 168 -14.06 1.13 -8.27
N GLY A 169 -13.75 1.64 -9.45
CA GLY A 169 -14.01 3.03 -9.78
C GLY A 169 -15.49 3.24 -10.09
N ARG A 170 -16.00 4.43 -9.76
CA ARG A 170 -17.35 4.87 -10.09
C ARG A 170 -17.31 6.29 -10.64
N PRO A 171 -18.27 6.69 -11.49
CA PRO A 171 -18.34 8.06 -11.95
C PRO A 171 -18.71 9.01 -10.80
N ASN A 172 -18.17 10.23 -10.81
CA ASN A 172 -18.47 11.29 -9.84
C ASN A 172 -18.26 10.87 -8.36
N GLN A 173 -17.32 9.96 -8.14
CA GLN A 173 -16.95 9.45 -6.84
C GLN A 173 -15.82 10.26 -6.24
N THR A 174 -15.96 10.55 -4.95
CA THR A 174 -14.87 10.97 -4.09
C THR A 174 -14.60 9.88 -3.06
N LEU A 175 -13.37 9.43 -2.97
CA LEU A 175 -12.95 8.38 -2.07
C LEU A 175 -11.75 8.86 -1.24
N VAL A 176 -11.80 8.55 0.06
CA VAL A 176 -10.78 8.92 1.04
C VAL A 176 -10.30 7.66 1.73
N ILE A 177 -8.98 7.43 1.72
CA ILE A 177 -8.34 6.27 2.33
C ILE A 177 -7.40 6.72 3.44
N ASN A 178 -7.42 6.05 4.58
CA ASN A 178 -6.40 6.21 5.60
C ASN A 178 -5.13 5.45 5.19
N ALA A 179 -3.99 6.13 5.04
CA ALA A 179 -2.68 5.58 4.69
C ALA A 179 -1.98 4.91 5.89
N SER A 180 -2.72 4.14 6.67
CA SER A 180 -2.23 3.38 7.83
C SER A 180 -2.69 1.93 7.69
N PRO A 181 -2.08 1.16 6.77
CA PRO A 181 -2.45 -0.23 6.56
C PRO A 181 -2.09 -1.09 7.78
N LYS A 182 -2.76 -2.23 7.90
CA LYS A 182 -2.22 -3.38 8.64
C LYS A 182 -1.61 -4.34 7.63
N PHE A 183 -0.41 -4.83 7.91
CA PHE A 183 0.27 -5.84 7.11
C PHE A 183 -0.06 -7.23 7.64
N TYR A 184 -0.27 -8.16 6.72
CA TYR A 184 -0.62 -9.55 7.02
C TYR A 184 0.25 -10.50 6.21
N ILE A 185 0.39 -11.70 6.75
CA ILE A 185 1.03 -12.85 6.13
C ILE A 185 0.03 -14.00 6.08
N GLY A 186 0.12 -14.83 5.05
CA GLY A 186 -0.69 -16.05 4.94
C GLY A 186 -0.11 -17.02 3.91
N ILE A 187 -0.57 -18.26 3.95
CA ILE A 187 -0.22 -19.29 2.96
C ILE A 187 -1.31 -19.31 1.89
N THR A 188 -0.95 -19.05 0.63
CA THR A 188 -1.89 -19.08 -0.48
C THR A 188 -1.19 -19.31 -1.82
N GLU A 189 -1.91 -19.91 -2.77
CA GLU A 189 -1.45 -20.11 -4.14
C GLU A 189 -1.70 -18.89 -5.04
N ALA A 190 -2.44 -17.88 -4.55
CA ALA A 190 -2.78 -16.68 -5.30
C ALA A 190 -1.55 -16.02 -5.94
N LYS A 191 -1.75 -15.43 -7.11
CA LYS A 191 -0.70 -14.76 -7.86
C LYS A 191 -0.44 -13.37 -7.29
N VAL A 192 0.80 -12.91 -7.37
CA VAL A 192 1.13 -11.50 -7.07
C VAL A 192 0.33 -10.59 -7.99
N GLY A 193 -0.26 -9.54 -7.42
CA GLY A 193 -1.14 -8.61 -8.11
C GLY A 193 -2.60 -9.08 -8.21
N ALA A 194 -2.95 -10.27 -7.70
CA ALA A 194 -4.33 -10.74 -7.65
C ALA A 194 -5.00 -10.34 -6.32
N LYS A 195 -6.32 -10.18 -6.34
CA LYS A 195 -7.08 -9.90 -5.11
C LYS A 195 -6.86 -11.04 -4.10
N PHE A 196 -6.47 -10.69 -2.89
CA PHE A 196 -6.36 -11.65 -1.81
C PHE A 196 -7.76 -12.08 -1.34
N ASP A 197 -7.95 -13.39 -1.22
CA ASP A 197 -9.17 -14.01 -0.71
C ASP A 197 -8.85 -14.87 0.52
N ILE A 198 -9.39 -14.45 1.66
CA ILE A 198 -9.16 -15.10 2.93
C ILE A 198 -9.72 -16.53 2.96
N SER A 199 -10.75 -16.85 2.17
CA SER A 199 -11.29 -18.23 2.13
C SER A 199 -10.33 -19.21 1.45
N ASN A 200 -9.42 -18.72 0.61
CA ASN A 200 -8.42 -19.51 -0.11
C ASN A 200 -7.02 -19.38 0.51
N ALA A 201 -6.92 -18.80 1.70
CA ALA A 201 -5.69 -18.65 2.44
C ALA A 201 -5.71 -19.48 3.72
N LYS A 202 -4.55 -19.97 4.12
CA LYS A 202 -4.34 -20.65 5.41
C LYS A 202 -3.49 -19.77 6.31
N SER A 203 -3.70 -19.92 7.62
CA SER A 203 -2.81 -19.38 8.63
C SER A 203 -2.58 -17.89 8.51
N VAL A 204 -3.64 -17.14 8.21
CA VAL A 204 -3.54 -15.68 8.08
C VAL A 204 -3.23 -15.08 9.46
N ALA A 205 -2.17 -14.29 9.54
CA ALA A 205 -1.75 -13.61 10.75
C ALA A 205 -1.37 -12.16 10.46
N ASP A 206 -1.57 -11.27 11.44
CA ASP A 206 -1.08 -9.91 11.35
C ASP A 206 0.42 -9.88 11.67
N ILE A 207 1.17 -9.09 10.91
CA ILE A 207 2.60 -8.96 11.12
C ILE A 207 2.83 -8.14 12.38
N LYS A 208 3.47 -8.76 13.38
CA LYS A 208 3.90 -8.10 14.62
C LYS A 208 5.35 -7.65 14.44
N PHE A 209 5.56 -6.34 14.48
CA PHE A 209 6.90 -5.77 14.47
C PHE A 209 7.44 -5.69 15.89
N SER A 210 8.63 -6.25 16.12
CA SER A 210 9.33 -6.28 17.41
C SER A 210 10.00 -4.93 17.69
N ASP A 211 10.50 -4.29 16.64
CA ASP A 211 10.98 -2.90 16.60
C ASP A 211 10.11 -2.05 15.68
N ALA A 212 10.41 -0.75 15.51
CA ALA A 212 9.57 0.15 14.72
C ALA A 212 9.23 -0.35 13.31
N ASN A 213 10.12 -1.13 12.66
CA ASN A 213 9.91 -1.64 11.30
C ASN A 213 10.46 -3.07 11.06
N GLU A 214 10.88 -3.81 12.07
CA GLU A 214 11.47 -5.15 11.89
C GLU A 214 10.61 -6.21 12.58
N ALA A 215 10.42 -7.34 11.91
CA ALA A 215 9.64 -8.48 12.39
C ALA A 215 10.37 -9.79 12.07
N GLU A 216 10.27 -10.77 12.97
CA GLU A 216 10.72 -12.14 12.76
C GLU A 216 9.60 -13.10 13.12
N CYS A 217 9.35 -14.11 12.28
CA CYS A 217 8.42 -15.18 12.61
C CYS A 217 8.89 -16.56 12.16
N VAL A 218 8.40 -17.59 12.85
CA VAL A 218 8.58 -18.99 12.48
C VAL A 218 7.23 -19.55 12.06
N LEU A 219 7.18 -20.21 10.90
CA LEU A 219 6.05 -21.04 10.51
C LEU A 219 6.24 -22.45 11.09
N ASP A 220 5.42 -22.82 12.07
CA ASP A 220 5.56 -24.10 12.78
C ASP A 220 5.02 -25.31 11.98
N GLU A 221 5.19 -26.50 12.53
CA GLU A 221 4.69 -27.78 11.98
C GLU A 221 3.16 -27.85 11.85
N LYS A 222 2.44 -27.01 12.60
CA LYS A 222 0.97 -26.86 12.54
C LYS A 222 0.54 -25.74 11.62
N LEU A 223 1.48 -25.18 10.85
CA LEU A 223 1.30 -24.05 9.95
C LEU A 223 0.91 -22.75 10.65
N ASN A 224 1.26 -22.52 11.91
CA ASN A 224 1.03 -21.24 12.58
C ASN A 224 2.24 -20.32 12.41
N PHE A 225 2.00 -19.04 12.12
CA PHE A 225 3.05 -18.02 12.22
C PHE A 225 3.21 -17.58 13.68
N ILE A 226 4.39 -17.85 14.23
CA ILE A 226 4.78 -17.46 15.59
C ILE A 226 5.76 -16.28 15.47
N PHE A 227 5.28 -15.08 15.80
CA PHE A 227 6.11 -13.87 15.82
C PHE A 227 6.93 -13.80 17.11
N LYS A 228 8.16 -13.28 17.00
CA LYS A 228 9.09 -13.07 18.11
C LYS A 228 9.09 -11.63 18.59
#